data_AF-A0A7Y5BWM8-F1
#
_entry.id   AF-A0A7Y5BWM8-F1
#
_cell.length_a   1.000
_cell.length_b   1.000
_cell.length_c   1.000
_cell.angle_alpha   90.00
_cell.angle_beta   90.00
_cell.angle_gamma   90.00
#
_symmetry.space_group_name_H-M   'P 1'
#
loop_
_entity.id
_entity.type
_entity.pdbx_description
1 polymer ?
#
loop_
_entity_poly.entity_id
_entity_poly.type
_entity_poly.pdbx_seq_one_letter_code
_entity_poly.pdbx_strand_id
1 'polypeptide(L)'
;MRAKIAIKTDLINEDIQARLKEHGWWPNFEQNSQDAIDIKERILETVADNHHKLAAEGAKFVLLKPKTETEGLLSMELDNVVIRLKNSNVIILQTECEELVQVFHEYCHINKKRLEFTDDVEILEIKNHNRIIEGQAIPSPKERFALARKRKNLEFNVAIGGFILLIITLFITFPWDFLDAIKDNDKVIAWFFDLPSKAIGSILITSISSSLNFLFFYNELKNEMILWGLPQRN
;
A
#
# COMPACT_ATOMS: atom_id res chain seq x y z
N MET A 1 -16.19 -13.67 -7.33
CA MET A 1 -14.98 -12.92 -7.71
C MET A 1 -13.76 -13.78 -7.51
N ARG A 2 -12.64 -13.43 -8.15
CA ARG A 2 -11.34 -14.05 -7.90
C ARG A 2 -10.26 -12.99 -7.75
N ALA A 3 -9.22 -13.29 -6.99
CA ALA A 3 -8.05 -12.45 -6.84
C ALA A 3 -6.78 -13.22 -7.24
N LYS A 4 -5.78 -12.51 -7.74
CA LYS A 4 -4.44 -13.03 -8.04
C LYS A 4 -3.40 -12.17 -7.33
N ILE A 5 -2.54 -12.81 -6.55
CA ILE A 5 -1.37 -12.19 -5.90
C ILE A 5 -0.14 -12.94 -6.41
N ALA A 6 0.81 -12.26 -7.04
CA ALA A 6 2.02 -12.87 -7.58
C ALA A 6 3.26 -12.29 -6.90
N ILE A 7 4.01 -13.16 -6.22
CA ILE A 7 5.09 -12.79 -5.32
C ILE A 7 6.35 -13.55 -5.69
N LYS A 8 7.48 -12.84 -5.77
CA LYS A 8 8.81 -13.42 -5.83
C LYS A 8 9.43 -13.41 -4.43
N THR A 9 9.85 -14.58 -3.94
CA THR A 9 10.35 -14.70 -2.57
C THR A 9 11.34 -15.85 -2.41
N ASP A 10 12.21 -15.72 -1.40
CA ASP A 10 13.18 -16.75 -0.98
C ASP A 10 12.62 -17.67 0.12
N LEU A 11 11.31 -17.61 0.37
CA LEU A 11 10.63 -18.48 1.32
C LEU A 11 10.59 -19.92 0.80
N ILE A 12 10.90 -20.87 1.68
CA ILE A 12 10.69 -22.30 1.40
C ILE A 12 9.25 -22.69 1.70
N ASN A 13 8.81 -23.82 1.14
CA ASN A 13 7.43 -24.28 1.25
C ASN A 13 6.98 -24.49 2.71
N GLU A 14 7.90 -24.92 3.57
CA GLU A 14 7.67 -25.15 4.99
C GLU A 14 7.35 -23.84 5.73
N ASP A 15 8.07 -22.76 5.41
CA ASP A 15 7.83 -21.43 5.99
C ASP A 15 6.44 -20.92 5.60
N ILE A 16 6.12 -21.04 4.31
CA ILE A 16 4.81 -20.64 3.75
C ILE A 16 3.69 -21.43 4.44
N GLN A 17 3.82 -22.76 4.53
CA GLN A 17 2.84 -23.62 5.17
C GLN A 17 2.65 -23.26 6.65
N ALA A 18 3.74 -23.03 7.39
CA ALA A 18 3.67 -22.65 8.80
C ALA A 18 2.90 -21.34 9.00
N ARG A 19 3.13 -20.33 8.15
CA ARG A 19 2.41 -19.06 8.19
C ARG A 19 0.92 -19.22 7.86
N LEU A 20 0.60 -19.98 6.82
CA LEU A 20 -0.80 -20.22 6.45
C LEU A 20 -1.57 -20.93 7.57
N LYS A 21 -0.93 -21.86 8.29
CA LYS A 21 -1.52 -22.53 9.47
C LYS A 21 -1.78 -21.55 10.62
N GLU A 22 -0.78 -20.75 10.97
CA GLU A 22 -0.88 -19.80 12.09
C GLU A 22 -1.99 -18.76 11.88
N HIS A 23 -2.21 -18.34 10.63
CA HIS A 23 -3.22 -17.34 10.27
C HIS A 23 -4.55 -17.95 9.78
N GLY A 24 -4.79 -19.24 10.01
CA GLY A 24 -6.10 -19.87 9.78
C GLY A 24 -6.50 -20.04 8.31
N TRP A 25 -5.52 -20.03 7.40
CA TRP A 25 -5.69 -20.29 5.97
C TRP A 25 -5.51 -21.76 5.59
N TRP A 26 -5.02 -22.56 6.53
CA TRP A 26 -4.79 -23.98 6.32
C TRP A 26 -6.08 -24.78 6.60
N PRO A 27 -6.53 -25.63 5.67
CA PRO A 27 -7.73 -26.43 5.87
C PRO A 27 -7.53 -27.51 6.94
N ASN A 28 -8.64 -27.93 7.56
CA ASN A 28 -8.65 -29.04 8.54
C ASN A 28 -8.59 -30.43 7.89
N PHE A 29 -8.59 -30.51 6.56
CA PHE A 29 -8.45 -31.75 5.79
C PHE A 29 -7.03 -31.89 5.22
N GLU A 30 -6.67 -33.11 4.81
CA GLU A 30 -5.39 -33.40 4.17
C GLU A 30 -5.33 -32.83 2.76
N GLN A 31 -4.17 -32.32 2.34
CA GLN A 31 -3.99 -31.68 1.03
C GLN A 31 -4.18 -32.64 -0.17
N ASN A 32 -4.20 -33.95 0.07
CA ASN A 32 -4.45 -34.99 -0.94
C ASN A 32 -5.87 -35.60 -0.83
N SER A 33 -6.74 -35.06 0.02
CA SER A 33 -8.12 -35.53 0.16
C SER A 33 -8.96 -35.15 -1.06
N GLN A 34 -10.13 -35.79 -1.20
CA GLN A 34 -11.10 -35.42 -2.23
C GLN A 34 -11.53 -33.96 -2.10
N ASP A 35 -11.72 -33.46 -0.87
CA ASP A 35 -12.10 -32.05 -0.63
C ASP A 35 -11.06 -31.07 -1.20
N ALA A 36 -9.77 -31.39 -1.05
CA ALA A 36 -8.68 -30.59 -1.59
C ALA A 36 -8.69 -30.60 -3.13
N ILE A 37 -8.92 -31.77 -3.73
CA ILE A 37 -9.04 -31.92 -5.19
C ILE A 37 -10.21 -31.08 -5.70
N ASP A 38 -11.38 -31.18 -5.07
CA ASP A 38 -12.57 -30.46 -5.49
C ASP A 38 -12.38 -28.93 -5.41
N ILE A 39 -11.74 -28.41 -4.36
CA ILE A 39 -11.43 -26.98 -4.24
C ILE A 39 -10.41 -26.57 -5.31
N LYS A 40 -9.36 -27.36 -5.51
CA LYS A 40 -8.34 -27.10 -6.53
C LYS A 40 -9.00 -26.97 -7.92
N GLU A 41 -9.85 -27.91 -8.28
CA GLU A 41 -10.60 -27.89 -9.56
C GLU A 41 -11.48 -26.64 -9.66
N ARG A 42 -12.28 -26.34 -8.62
CA ARG A 42 -13.15 -25.15 -8.56
C ARG A 42 -12.40 -23.83 -8.68
N ILE A 43 -11.13 -23.76 -8.31
CA ILE A 43 -10.30 -22.57 -8.47
C ILE A 43 -9.67 -22.55 -9.86
N LEU A 44 -9.17 -23.69 -10.35
CA LEU A 44 -8.57 -23.81 -11.68
C LEU A 44 -9.58 -23.49 -12.79
N GLU A 45 -10.84 -23.86 -12.64
CA GLU A 45 -11.94 -23.44 -13.54
C GLU A 45 -12.08 -21.91 -13.66
N THR A 46 -11.64 -21.18 -12.63
CA THR A 46 -11.65 -19.72 -12.64
C THR A 46 -10.37 -19.14 -13.19
N VAL A 47 -9.36 -19.91 -13.60
CA VAL A 47 -8.10 -19.40 -14.16
C VAL A 47 -8.23 -19.24 -15.67
N ALA A 48 -7.63 -18.20 -16.24
CA ALA A 48 -7.61 -18.00 -17.68
C ALA A 48 -6.88 -19.16 -18.39
N ASP A 49 -7.36 -19.58 -19.55
CA ASP A 49 -6.86 -20.75 -20.29
C ASP A 49 -5.34 -20.73 -20.51
N ASN A 50 -4.78 -19.55 -20.79
CA ASN A 50 -3.35 -19.35 -21.02
C ASN A 50 -2.48 -19.58 -19.76
N HIS A 51 -3.05 -19.46 -18.56
CA HIS A 51 -2.37 -19.69 -17.28
C HIS A 51 -2.80 -21.00 -16.61
N HIS A 52 -3.86 -21.65 -17.09
CA HIS A 52 -4.44 -22.84 -16.47
C HIS A 52 -3.41 -23.96 -16.30
N LYS A 53 -2.65 -24.27 -17.36
CA LYS A 53 -1.62 -25.33 -17.32
C LYS A 53 -0.55 -25.06 -16.25
N LEU A 54 -0.02 -23.84 -16.22
CA LEU A 54 1.00 -23.43 -15.24
C LEU A 54 0.45 -23.49 -13.81
N ALA A 55 -0.78 -23.02 -13.59
CA ALA A 55 -1.43 -23.08 -12.27
C ALA A 55 -1.68 -24.52 -11.81
N ALA A 56 -2.12 -25.40 -12.71
CA ALA A 56 -2.45 -26.78 -12.40
C ALA A 56 -1.20 -27.63 -12.06
N GLU A 57 -0.12 -27.46 -12.85
CA GLU A 57 1.16 -28.14 -12.65
C GLU A 57 1.92 -27.58 -11.45
N GLY A 58 1.83 -26.27 -11.22
CA GLY A 58 2.50 -25.56 -10.14
C GLY A 58 1.81 -25.66 -8.79
N ALA A 59 0.57 -26.16 -8.71
CA ALA A 59 -0.23 -26.22 -7.49
C ALA A 59 0.50 -26.95 -6.34
N LYS A 60 0.63 -26.27 -5.19
CA LYS A 60 1.27 -26.80 -3.97
C LYS A 60 0.28 -26.98 -2.83
N PHE A 61 -0.51 -25.95 -2.56
CA PHE A 61 -1.39 -25.94 -1.39
C PHE A 61 -2.77 -25.39 -1.74
N VAL A 62 -3.79 -26.10 -1.28
CA VAL A 62 -5.16 -25.61 -1.18
C VAL A 62 -5.30 -24.83 0.12
N LEU A 63 -5.92 -23.66 0.01
CA LEU A 63 -6.20 -22.74 1.09
C LEU A 63 -7.71 -22.72 1.32
N LEU A 64 -8.10 -22.64 2.58
CA LEU A 64 -9.49 -22.43 2.96
C LEU A 64 -9.51 -21.60 4.23
N LYS A 65 -10.25 -20.49 4.22
CA LYS A 65 -10.54 -19.72 5.42
C LYS A 65 -11.99 -19.93 5.83
N PRO A 66 -12.27 -20.82 6.80
CA PRO A 66 -13.63 -21.25 7.10
C PRO A 66 -14.57 -20.12 7.51
N LYS A 67 -14.04 -19.10 8.21
CA LYS A 67 -14.83 -17.98 8.71
C LYS A 67 -15.48 -17.15 7.60
N THR A 68 -14.77 -16.99 6.48
CA THR A 68 -15.22 -16.16 5.35
C THR A 68 -15.59 -16.98 4.12
N GLU A 69 -15.48 -18.32 4.22
CA GLU A 69 -15.68 -19.27 3.13
C GLU A 69 -14.81 -18.93 1.90
N THR A 70 -13.63 -18.34 2.14
CA THR A 70 -12.70 -17.98 1.08
C THR A 70 -11.86 -19.20 0.73
N GLU A 71 -11.99 -19.65 -0.51
CA GLU A 71 -11.18 -20.73 -1.08
C GLU A 71 -9.94 -20.13 -1.76
N GLY A 72 -8.82 -20.84 -1.71
CA GLY A 72 -7.59 -20.40 -2.37
C GLY A 72 -6.70 -21.53 -2.86
N LEU A 73 -5.79 -21.19 -3.77
CA LEU A 73 -4.80 -22.09 -4.32
C LEU A 73 -3.47 -21.35 -4.38
N LEU A 74 -2.44 -21.94 -3.80
CA LEU A 74 -1.06 -21.51 -3.94
C LEU A 74 -0.35 -22.40 -4.95
N SER A 75 0.23 -21.79 -5.97
CA SER A 75 1.02 -22.45 -7.02
C SER A 75 2.38 -21.80 -7.22
N MET A 76 3.34 -22.58 -7.70
CA MET A 76 4.64 -22.11 -8.14
C MET A 76 4.65 -21.96 -9.66
N GLU A 77 4.80 -20.74 -10.17
CA GLU A 77 4.72 -20.42 -11.60
C GLU A 77 5.89 -19.53 -12.02
N LEU A 78 6.76 -20.04 -12.90
CA LEU A 78 7.88 -19.28 -13.48
C LEU A 78 8.70 -18.53 -12.39
N ASP A 79 9.07 -19.25 -11.33
CA ASP A 79 9.81 -18.77 -10.15
C ASP A 79 9.05 -17.81 -9.22
N ASN A 80 7.74 -17.67 -9.39
CA ASN A 80 6.88 -16.89 -8.51
C ASN A 80 5.95 -17.79 -7.70
N VAL A 81 5.70 -17.40 -6.46
CA VAL A 81 4.59 -17.89 -5.65
C VAL A 81 3.35 -17.12 -6.08
N VAL A 82 2.37 -17.81 -6.65
CA VAL A 82 1.10 -17.23 -7.08
C VAL A 82 -0.01 -17.74 -6.16
N ILE A 83 -0.68 -16.81 -5.49
CA ILE A 83 -1.82 -17.08 -4.62
C ILE A 83 -3.07 -16.62 -5.36
N ARG A 84 -3.99 -17.56 -5.59
CA ARG A 84 -5.31 -17.27 -6.15
C ARG A 84 -6.35 -17.47 -5.09
N LEU A 85 -7.24 -16.51 -4.94
CA LEU A 85 -8.33 -16.54 -3.97
C LEU A 85 -9.67 -16.42 -4.67
N LYS A 86 -10.70 -17.04 -4.12
CA LYS A 86 -12.06 -17.04 -4.63
C LYS A 86 -13.03 -16.76 -3.49
N ASN A 87 -13.83 -15.71 -3.67
CA ASN A 87 -14.95 -15.39 -2.80
C ASN A 87 -16.06 -14.71 -3.61
N SER A 88 -17.33 -14.93 -3.26
CA SER A 88 -18.46 -14.27 -3.89
C SER A 88 -18.51 -12.77 -3.58
N ASN A 89 -18.04 -12.36 -2.40
CA ASN A 89 -18.03 -11.00 -1.90
C ASN A 89 -16.67 -10.32 -2.16
N VAL A 90 -16.69 -9.21 -2.92
CA VAL A 90 -15.49 -8.44 -3.27
C VAL A 90 -14.81 -7.80 -2.05
N ILE A 91 -15.59 -7.30 -1.08
CA ILE A 91 -15.05 -6.60 0.08
C ILE A 91 -14.30 -7.59 0.97
N ILE A 92 -14.88 -8.77 1.20
CA ILE A 92 -14.22 -9.85 1.91
C ILE A 92 -12.92 -10.21 1.17
N LEU A 93 -12.98 -10.40 -0.14
CA LEU A 93 -11.80 -10.75 -0.92
C LEU A 93 -10.67 -9.71 -0.82
N GLN A 94 -10.99 -8.41 -0.81
CA GLN A 94 -10.01 -7.33 -0.60
C GLN A 94 -9.33 -7.44 0.76
N THR A 95 -10.11 -7.54 1.84
CA THR A 95 -9.59 -7.67 3.20
C THR A 95 -8.72 -8.91 3.35
N GLU A 96 -9.13 -10.04 2.76
CA GLU A 96 -8.36 -11.29 2.80
C GLU A 96 -7.05 -11.20 2.01
N CYS A 97 -7.03 -10.48 0.88
CA CYS A 97 -5.80 -10.20 0.15
C CYS A 97 -4.84 -9.33 0.97
N GLU A 98 -5.35 -8.27 1.60
CA GLU A 98 -4.56 -7.38 2.46
C GLU A 98 -3.95 -8.14 3.64
N GLU A 99 -4.73 -8.98 4.29
CA GLU A 99 -4.27 -9.81 5.42
C GLU A 99 -3.17 -10.77 4.97
N LEU A 100 -3.32 -11.47 3.84
CA LEU A 100 -2.29 -12.35 3.32
C LEU A 100 -1.01 -11.60 2.96
N VAL A 101 -1.12 -10.46 2.28
CA VAL A 101 0.03 -9.61 1.94
C VAL A 101 0.74 -9.15 3.21
N GLN A 102 -0.01 -8.74 4.24
CA GLN A 102 0.54 -8.36 5.54
C GLN A 102 1.34 -9.51 6.16
N VAL A 103 0.74 -10.71 6.24
CA VAL A 103 1.37 -11.89 6.86
C VAL A 103 2.71 -12.22 6.20
N PHE A 104 2.74 -12.28 4.87
CA PHE A 104 3.98 -12.58 4.14
C PHE A 104 5.01 -11.47 4.28
N HIS A 105 4.58 -10.20 4.23
CA HIS A 105 5.49 -9.07 4.37
C HIS A 105 6.10 -8.98 5.77
N GLU A 106 5.31 -9.09 6.84
CA GLU A 106 5.79 -9.07 8.21
C GLU A 106 6.79 -10.19 8.46
N TYR A 107 6.48 -11.40 8.02
CA TYR A 107 7.38 -12.54 8.16
C TYR A 107 8.69 -12.33 7.40
N CYS A 108 8.63 -11.87 6.15
CA CYS A 108 9.84 -11.61 5.37
C CYS A 108 10.68 -10.47 5.96
N HIS A 109 10.04 -9.42 6.44
CA HIS A 109 10.71 -8.29 7.09
C HIS A 109 11.44 -8.73 8.37
N ILE A 110 10.77 -9.48 9.26
CA ILE A 110 11.36 -9.98 10.52
C ILE A 110 12.55 -10.91 10.22
N ASN A 111 12.40 -11.80 9.25
CA ASN A 111 13.41 -12.82 8.92
C ASN A 111 14.43 -12.36 7.87
N LYS A 112 14.39 -11.08 7.46
CA LYS A 112 15.26 -10.50 6.43
C LYS A 112 15.27 -11.30 5.12
N LYS A 113 14.11 -11.83 4.74
CA LYS A 113 13.89 -12.54 3.47
C LYS A 113 13.44 -11.56 2.40
N ARG A 114 13.74 -11.87 1.14
CA ARG A 114 13.26 -11.08 0.01
C ARG A 114 11.78 -11.36 -0.27
N LEU A 115 11.02 -10.29 -0.50
CA LEU A 115 9.64 -10.33 -0.94
C LEU A 115 9.42 -9.21 -1.95
N GLU A 116 9.08 -9.56 -3.18
CA GLU A 116 8.79 -8.60 -4.25
C GLU A 116 7.47 -8.96 -4.93
N PHE A 117 6.58 -7.99 -5.07
CA PHE A 117 5.35 -8.15 -5.83
C PHE A 117 5.67 -7.99 -7.32
N THR A 118 5.35 -9.02 -8.09
CA THR A 118 5.70 -9.07 -9.52
C THR A 118 4.64 -8.43 -10.41
N ASP A 119 3.39 -8.51 -9.98
CA ASP A 119 2.22 -7.91 -10.63
C ASP A 119 1.40 -7.14 -9.57
N ASP A 120 0.53 -6.24 -10.02
CA ASP A 120 -0.52 -5.68 -9.18
C ASP A 120 -1.50 -6.79 -8.73
N VAL A 121 -2.10 -6.60 -7.55
CA VAL A 121 -3.13 -7.50 -7.04
C VAL A 121 -4.43 -7.23 -7.80
N GLU A 122 -4.84 -8.17 -8.64
CA GLU A 122 -6.04 -8.01 -9.47
C GLU A 122 -7.24 -8.70 -8.83
N ILE A 123 -8.39 -8.02 -8.77
CA ILE A 123 -9.70 -8.65 -8.51
C ILE A 123 -10.51 -8.67 -9.81
N LEU A 124 -10.85 -9.88 -10.24
CA LEU A 124 -11.50 -10.17 -11.50
C LEU A 124 -12.89 -10.77 -11.29
N GLU A 125 -13.78 -10.50 -12.24
CA GLU A 125 -15.01 -11.28 -12.38
C GLU A 125 -14.67 -12.71 -12.83
N ILE A 126 -15.39 -13.71 -12.29
CA ILE A 126 -15.08 -15.13 -12.52
C ILE A 126 -15.24 -15.50 -14.01
N LYS A 127 -16.35 -15.08 -14.65
CA LYS A 127 -16.67 -15.50 -16.02
C LYS A 127 -16.04 -14.60 -17.07
N ASN A 128 -16.20 -13.29 -16.92
CA ASN A 128 -15.86 -12.35 -17.99
C ASN A 128 -14.39 -11.90 -17.99
N HIS A 129 -13.58 -12.31 -17.00
CA HIS A 129 -12.19 -11.85 -16.84
C HIS A 129 -12.05 -10.32 -16.74
N ASN A 130 -13.16 -9.60 -16.57
CA ASN A 130 -13.17 -8.16 -16.43
C ASN A 130 -12.52 -7.78 -15.11
N ARG A 131 -11.54 -6.87 -15.19
CA ARG A 131 -10.93 -6.25 -14.02
C ARG A 131 -11.98 -5.40 -13.32
N ILE A 132 -12.23 -5.70 -12.06
CA ILE A 132 -13.15 -4.94 -11.21
C ILE A 132 -12.35 -3.90 -10.43
N ILE A 133 -11.26 -4.36 -9.81
CA ILE A 133 -10.39 -3.54 -8.95
C ILE A 133 -8.94 -4.00 -9.17
N GLU A 134 -8.02 -3.04 -9.22
CA GLU A 134 -6.57 -3.26 -9.21
C GLU A 134 -6.01 -2.73 -7.89
N GLY A 135 -5.09 -3.46 -7.29
CA GLY A 135 -4.50 -3.15 -6.00
C GLY A 135 -2.98 -3.08 -6.11
N GLN A 136 -2.40 -1.91 -5.88
CA GLN A 136 -0.94 -1.79 -5.81
C GLN A 136 -0.48 -2.16 -4.40
N ALA A 137 0.33 -3.21 -4.26
CA ALA A 137 0.93 -3.56 -2.97
C ALA A 137 1.92 -2.46 -2.54
N ILE A 138 1.67 -1.87 -1.37
CA ILE A 138 2.51 -0.82 -0.76
C ILE A 138 2.91 -1.20 0.67
N PRO A 139 3.59 -2.34 0.84
CA PRO A 139 3.76 -2.94 2.15
C PRO A 139 4.80 -2.21 3.02
N SER A 140 5.75 -1.49 2.40
CA SER A 140 6.82 -0.84 3.15
C SER A 140 6.51 0.61 3.54
N PRO A 141 6.91 1.08 4.75
CA PRO A 141 6.76 2.48 5.15
C PRO A 141 7.44 3.47 4.20
N LYS A 142 8.56 3.07 3.58
CA LYS A 142 9.29 3.92 2.62
C LYS A 142 8.50 4.12 1.33
N GLU A 143 7.92 3.06 0.78
CA GLU A 143 7.06 3.14 -0.41
C GLU A 143 5.80 3.94 -0.12
N ARG A 144 5.17 3.75 1.06
CA ARG A 144 4.02 4.54 1.50
C ARG A 144 4.33 6.03 1.55
N PHE A 145 5.49 6.39 2.11
CA PHE A 145 5.91 7.80 2.16
C PHE A 145 6.21 8.36 0.77
N ALA A 146 6.90 7.60 -0.08
CA ALA A 146 7.20 8.00 -1.45
C ALA A 146 5.91 8.21 -2.26
N LEU A 147 4.92 7.33 -2.09
CA LEU A 147 3.60 7.45 -2.70
C LEU A 147 2.85 8.67 -2.17
N ALA A 148 2.83 8.88 -0.85
CA ALA A 148 2.24 10.05 -0.22
C ALA A 148 2.82 11.34 -0.80
N ARG A 149 4.15 11.42 -0.89
CA ARG A 149 4.87 12.53 -1.50
C ARG A 149 4.52 12.73 -2.98
N LYS A 150 4.38 11.64 -3.75
CA LYS A 150 4.03 11.73 -5.17
C LYS A 150 2.59 12.24 -5.38
N ARG A 151 1.62 11.76 -4.62
CA ARG A 151 0.20 12.15 -4.75
C ARG A 151 -0.11 13.51 -4.12
N LYS A 152 0.51 13.82 -2.99
CA LYS A 152 0.35 15.07 -2.22
C LYS A 152 1.58 15.97 -2.36
N ASN A 153 2.13 16.04 -3.57
CA ASN A 153 3.36 16.77 -3.85
C ASN A 153 3.21 18.27 -3.59
N LEU A 154 2.06 18.84 -3.95
CA LEU A 154 1.79 20.26 -3.69
C LEU A 154 1.75 20.52 -2.19
N GLU A 155 1.03 19.71 -1.43
CA GLU A 155 0.91 19.87 0.01
C GLU A 155 2.27 19.69 0.72
N PHE A 156 3.06 18.72 0.27
CA PHE A 156 4.42 18.50 0.76
C PHE A 156 5.35 19.68 0.45
N ASN A 157 5.31 20.22 -0.77
CA ASN A 157 6.14 21.34 -1.18
C ASN A 157 5.72 22.65 -0.50
N VAL A 158 4.42 22.89 -0.31
CA VAL A 158 3.91 24.04 0.43
C VAL A 158 4.29 23.96 1.90
N ALA A 159 4.25 22.76 2.51
CA ALA A 159 4.71 22.56 3.88
C ALA A 159 6.21 22.89 4.04
N ILE A 160 7.07 22.34 3.17
CA ILE A 160 8.52 22.60 3.22
C ILE A 160 8.84 24.05 2.87
N GLY A 161 8.31 24.55 1.75
CA GLY A 161 8.57 25.90 1.27
C GLY A 161 8.07 26.95 2.25
N GLY A 162 6.89 26.74 2.83
CA GLY A 162 6.32 27.61 3.85
C GLY A 162 7.12 27.56 5.17
N PHE A 163 7.63 26.40 5.59
CA PHE A 163 8.54 26.30 6.74
C PHE A 163 9.87 27.03 6.51
N ILE A 164 10.47 26.88 5.32
CA ILE A 164 11.70 27.61 4.94
C ILE A 164 11.43 29.12 4.92
N LEU A 165 10.33 29.54 4.30
CA LEU A 165 9.95 30.94 4.23
C LEU A 165 9.66 31.53 5.61
N LEU A 166 9.05 30.75 6.50
CA LEU A 166 8.84 31.12 7.90
C LEU A 166 10.18 31.36 8.61
N ILE A 167 11.15 30.44 8.47
CA ILE A 167 12.49 30.61 9.04
C ILE A 167 13.16 31.87 8.51
N ILE A 168 13.16 32.08 7.18
CA ILE A 168 13.75 33.27 6.56
C ILE A 168 13.08 34.54 7.10
N THR A 169 11.75 34.54 7.18
CA THR A 169 10.97 35.69 7.67
C THR A 169 11.28 35.97 9.13
N LEU A 170 11.38 34.93 9.97
CA LEU A 170 11.79 35.06 11.36
C LEU A 170 13.20 35.62 11.46
N PHE A 171 14.17 35.13 10.70
CA PHE A 171 15.55 35.67 10.70
C PHE A 171 15.63 37.14 10.28
N ILE A 172 14.86 37.55 9.25
CA ILE A 172 14.79 38.94 8.80
C ILE A 172 14.14 39.83 9.86
N THR A 173 13.15 39.30 10.59
CA THR A 173 12.40 40.06 11.61
C THR A 173 12.98 39.93 13.02
N PHE A 174 13.98 39.06 13.25
CA PHE A 174 14.60 38.79 14.55
C PHE A 174 15.49 39.91 15.12
N PRO A 175 16.21 40.75 14.35
CA PRO A 175 17.08 41.77 14.94
C PRO A 175 16.27 42.99 15.37
N TRP A 176 15.41 42.80 16.38
CA TRP A 176 14.54 43.84 16.95
C TRP A 176 15.35 45.04 17.48
N ASP A 177 16.45 44.79 18.18
CA ASP A 177 17.27 45.86 18.77
C ASP A 177 18.01 46.72 17.72
N PHE A 178 18.28 46.18 16.53
CA PHE A 178 18.93 46.91 15.43
C PHE A 178 17.91 47.61 14.52
N LEU A 179 16.68 47.08 14.45
CA LEU A 179 15.60 47.57 13.59
C LEU A 179 14.93 48.82 14.14
N ASP A 180 14.79 48.96 15.46
CA ASP A 180 14.19 50.16 16.06
C ASP A 180 15.03 51.42 15.77
N ALA A 181 16.37 51.31 15.78
CA ALA A 181 17.26 52.42 15.42
C ALA A 181 17.22 52.83 13.93
N ILE A 182 16.84 51.91 13.04
CA ILE A 182 16.77 52.14 11.59
C ILE A 182 15.35 52.62 11.18
N LYS A 183 14.30 52.10 11.83
CA LYS A 183 12.90 52.50 11.60
C LYS A 183 12.64 53.96 11.89
N ASP A 184 13.33 54.54 12.87
CA ASP A 184 13.20 55.97 13.20
C ASP A 184 13.81 56.90 12.14
N ASN A 185 14.72 56.40 11.29
CA ASN A 185 15.42 57.21 10.28
C ASN A 185 14.94 57.01 8.84
N ASP A 186 14.36 55.86 8.47
CA ASP A 186 13.94 55.59 7.09
C ASP A 186 12.62 54.80 6.96
N LYS A 187 11.59 55.48 6.43
CA LYS A 187 10.24 54.93 6.23
C LYS A 187 10.19 53.81 5.20
N VAL A 188 11.08 53.82 4.19
CA VAL A 188 11.11 52.78 3.16
C VAL A 188 11.59 51.46 3.75
N ILE A 189 12.61 51.54 4.61
CA ILE A 189 13.14 50.39 5.33
C ILE A 189 12.10 49.87 6.33
N ALA A 190 11.45 50.75 7.09
CA ALA A 190 10.38 50.37 8.01
C ALA A 190 9.24 49.61 7.31
N TRP A 191 8.82 50.06 6.13
CA TRP A 191 7.80 49.39 5.31
C TRP A 191 8.25 48.01 4.81
N PHE A 192 9.53 47.88 4.40
CA PHE A 192 10.08 46.63 3.92
C PHE A 192 10.13 45.53 5.01
N PHE A 193 10.30 45.90 6.28
CA PHE A 193 10.28 44.96 7.41
C PHE A 193 8.87 44.69 7.98
N ASP A 194 7.90 45.56 7.72
CA ASP A 194 6.51 45.42 8.17
C ASP A 194 5.69 44.43 7.30
N LEU A 195 6.03 44.31 6.01
CA LEU A 195 5.38 43.34 5.13
C LEU A 195 5.63 41.87 5.54
N PRO A 196 6.87 41.43 5.80
CA PRO A 196 7.14 40.06 6.18
C PRO A 196 6.56 39.71 7.55
N SER A 197 6.60 40.64 8.53
CA SER A 197 6.06 40.40 9.87
C SER A 197 4.55 40.12 9.85
N LYS A 198 3.80 40.82 9.01
CA LYS A 198 2.36 40.58 8.77
C LYS A 198 2.09 39.27 8.02
N ALA A 199 3.03 38.83 7.20
CA ALA A 199 2.92 37.58 6.44
C ALA A 199 3.18 36.32 7.29
N ILE A 200 3.91 36.42 8.43
CA ILE A 200 4.25 35.29 9.31
C ILE A 200 3.03 34.44 9.65
N GLY A 201 1.93 35.07 10.07
CA GLY A 201 0.71 34.36 10.47
C GLY A 201 0.10 33.55 9.33
N SER A 202 0.01 34.15 8.13
CA SER A 202 -0.51 33.45 6.95
C SER A 202 0.41 32.31 6.52
N ILE A 203 1.73 32.54 6.47
CA ILE A 203 2.71 31.52 6.10
C ILE A 203 2.63 30.34 7.08
N LEU A 204 2.54 30.63 8.38
CA LEU A 204 2.43 29.62 9.42
C LEU A 204 1.17 28.77 9.26
N ILE A 205 0.00 29.40 9.13
CA ILE A 205 -1.28 28.69 8.99
C ILE A 205 -1.30 27.82 7.73
N THR A 206 -0.86 28.36 6.59
CA THR A 206 -0.80 27.61 5.33
C THR A 206 0.17 26.44 5.43
N SER A 207 1.35 26.61 6.03
CA SER A 207 2.35 25.55 6.20
C SER A 207 1.83 24.42 7.11
N ILE A 208 1.19 24.78 8.23
CA ILE A 208 0.62 23.81 9.17
C ILE A 208 -0.53 23.04 8.52
N SER A 209 -1.48 23.74 7.89
CA SER A 209 -2.61 23.09 7.21
C SER A 209 -2.14 22.11 6.14
N SER A 210 -1.16 22.53 5.33
CA SER A 210 -0.56 21.69 4.30
C SER A 210 0.16 20.47 4.88
N SER A 211 0.90 20.66 5.98
CA SER A 211 1.56 19.58 6.71
C SER A 211 0.56 18.58 7.29
N LEU A 212 -0.54 19.05 7.89
CA LEU A 212 -1.59 18.22 8.45
C LEU A 212 -2.29 17.41 7.36
N ASN A 213 -2.64 18.02 6.23
CA ASN A 213 -3.24 17.31 5.10
C ASN A 213 -2.33 16.20 4.56
N PHE A 214 -1.03 16.47 4.46
CA PHE A 214 -0.04 15.47 4.08
C PHE A 214 0.04 14.34 5.12
N LEU A 215 0.09 14.68 6.42
CA LEU A 215 0.17 13.72 7.51
C LEU A 215 -1.08 12.84 7.62
N PHE A 216 -2.27 13.41 7.46
CA PHE A 216 -3.52 12.64 7.46
C PHE A 216 -3.53 11.63 6.32
N PHE A 217 -3.20 12.06 5.11
CA PHE A 217 -3.11 11.14 3.96
C PHE A 217 -2.05 10.05 4.16
N TYR A 218 -0.87 10.41 4.69
CA TYR A 218 0.17 9.43 4.99
C TYR A 218 -0.25 8.46 6.11
N ASN A 219 -1.02 8.92 7.09
CA ASN A 219 -1.50 8.08 8.18
C ASN A 219 -2.64 7.14 7.73
N GLU A 220 -3.49 7.56 6.79
CA GLU A 220 -4.45 6.67 6.11
C GLU A 220 -3.69 5.53 5.39
N LEU A 221 -2.69 5.89 4.58
CA LEU A 221 -1.84 4.90 3.89
C LEU A 221 -1.05 3.99 4.83
N LYS A 222 -0.83 4.39 6.08
CA LYS A 222 -0.08 3.58 7.06
C LYS A 222 -0.83 2.30 7.44
N ASN A 223 -2.16 2.32 7.35
CA ASN A 223 -2.99 1.16 7.71
C ASN A 223 -3.29 0.26 6.51
N GLU A 224 -2.96 0.69 5.29
CA GLU A 224 -3.23 -0.06 4.07
C GLU A 224 -2.00 -0.84 3.60
N MET A 225 -2.22 -2.09 3.20
CA MET A 225 -1.20 -2.95 2.60
C MET A 225 -1.29 -2.97 1.09
N ILE A 226 -2.51 -2.79 0.58
CA ILE A 226 -2.84 -2.74 -0.84
C ILE A 226 -3.63 -1.47 -1.07
N LEU A 227 -3.17 -0.64 -1.99
CA LEU A 227 -3.91 0.53 -2.42
C LEU A 227 -4.84 0.14 -3.56
N TRP A 228 -6.12 -0.06 -3.24
CA TRP A 228 -7.13 -0.40 -4.23
C TRP A 228 -7.51 0.81 -5.09
N GLY A 229 -7.72 0.57 -6.38
CA GLY A 229 -8.15 1.54 -7.35
C GLY A 229 -8.99 0.91 -8.45
N LEU A 230 -9.69 1.76 -9.19
CA LEU A 230 -10.36 1.33 -10.42
C LEU A 230 -9.29 1.02 -11.48
N PRO A 231 -9.50 -0.01 -12.31
CA PRO A 231 -8.57 -0.35 -13.36
C PRO A 231 -8.37 0.84 -14.28
N GLN A 232 -7.11 1.20 -14.54
CA GLN A 232 -6.82 2.26 -15.50
C GLN A 232 -7.16 1.74 -16.89
N ARG A 233 -8.10 2.40 -17.57
CA ARG A 233 -8.36 2.11 -18.99
C ARG A 233 -7.11 2.50 -19.78
N ASN A 234 -6.30 1.51 -20.13
CA ASN A 234 -5.29 1.62 -21.18
C ASN A 234 -5.96 1.71 -22.55
#